data_AF-A0A2U9C8K2-F1
#
_entry.id   AF-A0A2U9C8K2-F1
#
_cell.length_a   1.000
_cell.length_b   1.000
_cell.length_c   1.000
_cell.angle_alpha   90.00
_cell.angle_beta   90.00
_cell.angle_gamma   90.00
#
_symmetry.space_group_name_H-M   'P 1'
#
loop_
_entity.id
_entity.type
_entity.pdbx_description
1 polymer ?
#
loop_
_entity_poly.entity_id
_entity_poly.type
_entity_poly.pdbx_seq_one_letter_code
_entity_poly.pdbx_strand_id
1 'polypeptide(L)'
;MKTMDKLKSEQDRLCMWLSDDPDHILQECGNILSLNEFLAIHKQSSAYEKMRELLKIITEKGGDACQSFFDILRQNQACYPKLQQLFSPNTQGSHNPTVVAVGNSVVTAREITNIKAKSLCMKIETVSDPGSCQSGNVIGKVLQADYSAHGGSVICADRISDATIDADVDFSVSVQTSQVYAGRILTTSNCSLNTVMRVSIPQSD
;
A
#
# COMPACT_ATOMS: atom_id res chain seq x y z
N MET A 1 -0.04 -5.55 -25.77
CA MET A 1 0.19 -6.32 -24.52
C MET A 1 -1.00 -7.24 -24.34
N LYS A 2 -0.83 -8.56 -24.25
CA LYS A 2 -1.97 -9.48 -24.09
C LYS A 2 -2.45 -9.41 -22.63
N THR A 3 -3.75 -9.59 -22.40
CA THR A 3 -4.38 -9.56 -21.06
C THR A 3 -3.69 -10.51 -20.06
N MET A 4 -3.22 -11.65 -20.56
CA MET A 4 -2.44 -12.64 -19.81
C MET A 4 -1.09 -12.09 -19.32
N ASP A 5 -0.36 -11.33 -20.15
CA ASP A 5 0.94 -10.75 -19.78
C ASP A 5 0.78 -9.73 -18.66
N LYS A 6 -0.31 -8.94 -18.73
CA LYS A 6 -0.67 -7.97 -17.69
C LYS A 6 -1.05 -8.64 -16.37
N LEU A 7 -1.80 -9.73 -16.43
CA LEU A 7 -2.18 -10.50 -15.24
C LEU A 7 -0.94 -11.05 -14.52
N LYS A 8 0.01 -11.61 -15.28
CA LYS A 8 1.28 -12.13 -14.74
C LYS A 8 2.14 -11.04 -14.12
N SER A 9 2.26 -9.89 -14.80
CA SER A 9 3.06 -8.75 -14.31
C SER A 9 2.51 -8.15 -13.02
N GLU A 10 1.19 -8.17 -12.82
CA GLU A 10 0.53 -7.54 -11.66
C GLU A 10 0.07 -8.57 -10.62
N GLN A 11 0.52 -9.83 -10.71
CA GLN A 11 0.01 -10.94 -9.91
C GLN A 11 0.09 -10.68 -8.40
N ASP A 12 1.24 -10.23 -7.91
CA ASP A 12 1.42 -9.97 -6.46
C ASP A 12 0.54 -8.83 -5.95
N ARG A 13 0.35 -7.79 -6.76
CA ARG A 13 -0.52 -6.65 -6.42
C ARG A 13 -1.98 -7.08 -6.43
N LEU A 14 -2.40 -7.84 -7.44
CA LEU A 14 -3.74 -8.41 -7.52
C LEU A 14 -4.03 -9.34 -6.34
N CYS A 15 -3.10 -10.23 -5.97
CA CYS A 15 -3.26 -11.08 -4.79
C CYS A 15 -3.54 -10.23 -3.55
N MET A 16 -2.76 -9.17 -3.33
CA MET A 16 -2.89 -8.31 -2.17
C MET A 16 -4.17 -7.48 -2.16
N TRP A 17 -4.60 -6.97 -3.31
CA TRP A 17 -5.82 -6.18 -3.42
C TRP A 17 -7.08 -7.02 -3.23
N LEU A 18 -7.09 -8.22 -3.79
CA LEU A 18 -8.23 -9.13 -3.72
C LEU A 18 -8.31 -9.88 -2.38
N SER A 19 -7.20 -9.95 -1.63
CA SER A 19 -7.18 -10.55 -0.28
C SER A 19 -8.04 -9.81 0.75
N ASP A 20 -8.50 -8.60 0.45
CA ASP A 20 -9.38 -7.82 1.32
C ASP A 20 -10.76 -8.48 1.46
N ASP A 21 -11.27 -9.04 0.36
CA ASP A 21 -12.51 -9.82 0.34
C ASP A 21 -12.36 -10.99 -0.66
N PRO A 22 -11.73 -12.09 -0.26
CA PRO A 22 -11.45 -13.22 -1.14
C PRO A 22 -12.72 -13.99 -1.51
N ASP A 23 -13.73 -14.03 -0.66
CA ASP A 23 -14.91 -14.86 -0.88
C ASP A 23 -15.86 -14.20 -1.89
N HIS A 24 -16.00 -12.86 -1.88
CA HIS A 24 -16.77 -12.11 -2.88
C HIS A 24 -16.24 -12.32 -4.30
N ILE A 25 -14.93 -12.12 -4.52
CA ILE A 25 -14.35 -12.30 -5.86
C ILE A 25 -14.42 -13.75 -6.34
N LEU A 26 -14.31 -14.73 -5.43
CA LEU A 26 -14.45 -16.15 -5.80
C LEU A 26 -15.87 -16.48 -6.23
N GLN A 27 -16.87 -15.89 -5.58
CA GLN A 27 -18.26 -16.03 -5.98
C GLN A 27 -18.50 -15.46 -7.39
N GLU A 28 -17.96 -14.27 -7.67
CA GLU A 28 -18.04 -13.65 -9.00
C GLU A 28 -17.32 -14.48 -10.09
N CYS A 29 -16.24 -15.18 -9.71
CA CYS A 29 -15.50 -16.08 -10.60
C CYS A 29 -16.19 -17.43 -10.84
N GLY A 30 -17.39 -17.66 -10.31
CA GLY A 30 -18.10 -18.95 -10.40
C GLY A 30 -18.32 -19.46 -11.83
N ASN A 31 -18.39 -18.56 -12.83
CA ASN A 31 -18.55 -18.93 -14.23
C ASN A 31 -17.21 -19.30 -14.92
N ILE A 32 -16.07 -18.98 -14.31
CA ILE A 32 -14.73 -19.26 -14.82
C ILE A 32 -14.16 -20.54 -14.19
N LEU A 33 -14.52 -20.78 -12.92
CA LEU A 33 -14.05 -21.88 -12.11
C LEU A 33 -15.00 -23.08 -12.20
N SER A 34 -14.43 -24.27 -12.31
CA SER A 34 -15.13 -25.51 -12.03
C SER A 34 -15.27 -25.70 -10.51
N LEU A 35 -16.21 -26.55 -10.09
CA LEU A 35 -16.40 -26.89 -8.69
C LEU A 35 -15.11 -27.42 -8.03
N ASN A 36 -14.32 -28.21 -8.75
CA ASN A 36 -13.07 -28.76 -8.23
C ASN A 36 -12.00 -27.69 -8.00
N GLU A 37 -11.90 -26.71 -8.92
CA GLU A 37 -10.98 -25.58 -8.79
C GLU A 37 -11.39 -24.67 -7.64
N PHE A 38 -12.69 -24.39 -7.51
CA PHE A 38 -13.23 -23.62 -6.39
C PHE A 38 -12.90 -24.29 -5.04
N LEU A 39 -13.09 -25.60 -4.94
CA LEU A 39 -12.72 -26.36 -3.74
C LEU A 39 -11.21 -26.35 -3.48
N ALA A 40 -10.38 -26.42 -4.53
CA ALA A 40 -8.92 -26.35 -4.40
C ALA A 40 -8.46 -24.99 -3.84
N ILE A 41 -9.12 -23.90 -4.25
CA ILE A 41 -8.86 -22.57 -3.70
C ILE A 41 -9.29 -22.49 -2.24
N HIS A 42 -10.48 -23.00 -1.89
CA HIS A 42 -10.96 -22.98 -0.51
C HIS A 42 -10.12 -23.81 0.48
N LYS A 43 -9.30 -24.75 0.00
CA LYS A 43 -8.33 -25.48 0.83
C LYS A 43 -7.16 -24.62 1.31
N GLN A 44 -6.90 -23.48 0.67
CA GLN A 44 -5.80 -22.60 1.05
C GLN A 44 -6.08 -21.94 2.40
N SER A 45 -5.03 -21.81 3.22
CA SER A 45 -5.12 -21.37 4.61
C SER A 45 -5.24 -19.86 4.79
N SER A 46 -4.86 -19.06 3.79
CA SER A 46 -4.90 -17.59 3.86
C SER A 46 -5.58 -16.98 2.64
N ALA A 47 -6.14 -15.77 2.81
CA ALA A 47 -6.75 -15.01 1.72
C ALA A 47 -5.76 -14.77 0.56
N TYR A 48 -4.50 -14.48 0.88
CA TYR A 48 -3.46 -14.29 -0.14
C TYR A 48 -3.17 -15.56 -0.93
N GLU A 49 -3.05 -16.71 -0.26
CA GLU A 49 -2.83 -17.99 -0.95
C GLU A 49 -4.05 -18.42 -1.78
N LYS A 50 -5.27 -18.13 -1.31
CA LYS A 50 -6.50 -18.30 -2.12
C LYS A 50 -6.42 -17.50 -3.42
N MET A 51 -6.04 -16.23 -3.35
CA MET A 51 -5.96 -15.35 -4.52
C MET A 51 -4.80 -15.73 -5.44
N ARG A 52 -3.67 -16.17 -4.88
CA ARG A 52 -2.55 -16.70 -5.66
C ARG A 52 -2.97 -17.93 -6.47
N GLU A 53 -3.66 -18.87 -5.84
CA GLU A 53 -4.14 -20.09 -6.51
C GLU A 53 -5.23 -19.75 -7.56
N LEU A 54 -6.15 -18.83 -7.26
CA LEU A 54 -7.13 -18.31 -8.22
C LEU A 54 -6.46 -17.77 -9.49
N LEU A 55 -5.51 -16.84 -9.33
CA LEU A 55 -4.82 -16.20 -10.46
C LEU A 55 -4.00 -17.22 -11.26
N LYS A 56 -3.41 -18.21 -10.60
CA LYS A 56 -2.70 -19.31 -11.25
C LYS A 56 -3.65 -20.13 -12.13
N ILE A 57 -4.78 -20.59 -11.59
CA ILE A 57 -5.80 -21.36 -12.33
C ILE A 57 -6.29 -20.58 -13.56
N ILE A 58 -6.60 -19.29 -13.39
CA ILE A 58 -7.07 -18.42 -14.48
C ILE A 58 -6.00 -18.26 -15.57
N THR A 59 -4.74 -18.12 -15.16
CA THR A 59 -3.61 -18.05 -16.09
C THR A 59 -3.43 -19.35 -16.87
N GLU A 60 -3.55 -20.50 -16.20
CA GLU A 60 -3.40 -21.82 -16.81
C GLU A 60 -4.53 -22.14 -17.80
N LYS A 61 -5.76 -21.66 -17.54
CA LYS A 61 -6.89 -21.78 -18.48
C LYS A 61 -6.72 -20.98 -19.77
N GLY A 62 -5.87 -19.95 -19.76
CA GLY A 62 -5.50 -19.19 -20.95
C GLY A 62 -6.28 -17.89 -21.16
N GLY A 63 -6.20 -17.36 -22.39
CA GLY A 63 -6.55 -15.98 -22.72
C GLY A 63 -8.01 -15.61 -22.44
N ASP A 64 -8.96 -16.47 -22.79
CA ASP A 64 -10.40 -16.18 -22.63
C ASP A 64 -10.81 -16.13 -21.16
N ALA A 65 -10.24 -17.01 -20.34
CA ALA A 65 -10.43 -16.99 -18.89
C ALA A 65 -9.80 -15.74 -18.26
N CYS A 66 -8.59 -15.37 -18.68
CA CYS A 66 -7.94 -14.13 -18.26
C CYS A 66 -8.78 -12.89 -18.62
N GLN A 67 -9.36 -12.87 -19.83
CA GLN A 67 -10.20 -11.76 -20.28
C GLN A 67 -11.49 -11.67 -19.47
N SER A 68 -12.17 -12.79 -19.29
CA SER A 68 -13.40 -12.88 -18.47
C SER A 68 -13.13 -12.42 -17.03
N PHE A 69 -11.99 -12.81 -16.46
CA PHE A 69 -11.58 -12.36 -15.13
C PHE A 69 -11.31 -10.85 -15.09
N PHE A 70 -10.62 -10.28 -16.09
CA PHE A 70 -10.42 -8.84 -16.16
C PHE A 70 -11.76 -8.06 -16.25
N ASP A 71 -12.77 -8.63 -16.91
CA ASP A 71 -14.09 -8.02 -16.97
C ASP A 71 -14.82 -8.07 -15.62
N ILE A 72 -14.69 -9.17 -14.86
CA ILE A 72 -15.15 -9.27 -13.46
C ILE A 72 -14.45 -8.21 -12.59
N LEU A 73 -13.13 -8.09 -12.70
CA LEU A 73 -12.36 -7.08 -11.98
C LEU A 73 -12.82 -5.65 -12.33
N ARG A 74 -13.21 -5.40 -13.59
CA ARG A 74 -13.74 -4.09 -14.01
C ARG A 74 -15.12 -3.81 -13.40
N GLN A 75 -15.97 -4.82 -13.29
CA GLN A 75 -17.31 -4.70 -12.69
C GLN A 75 -17.24 -4.51 -11.17
N ASN A 76 -16.21 -5.07 -10.51
CA ASN A 76 -16.05 -5.05 -9.07
C ASN A 76 -15.11 -3.92 -8.55
N GLN A 77 -14.82 -2.90 -9.36
CA GLN A 77 -13.95 -1.78 -8.93
C GLN A 77 -14.49 -1.02 -7.72
N ALA A 78 -15.80 -1.01 -7.50
CA ALA A 78 -16.40 -0.37 -6.33
C ALA A 78 -16.09 -1.10 -5.02
N CYS A 79 -15.99 -2.44 -5.08
CA CYS A 79 -15.65 -3.30 -3.95
C CYS A 79 -14.14 -3.28 -3.68
N TYR A 80 -13.32 -3.05 -4.71
CA TYR A 80 -11.86 -2.99 -4.59
C TYR A 80 -11.33 -1.68 -5.20
N PRO A 81 -11.31 -0.56 -4.44
CA PRO A 81 -10.87 0.74 -4.95
C PRO A 81 -9.45 0.70 -5.55
N LYS A 82 -8.59 -0.18 -5.01
CA LYS A 82 -7.20 -0.38 -5.49
C LYS A 82 -7.13 -0.93 -6.93
N LEU A 83 -8.19 -1.60 -7.43
CA LEU A 83 -8.27 -2.06 -8.82
C LEU A 83 -8.34 -0.92 -9.83
N GLN A 84 -8.73 0.30 -9.44
CA GLN A 84 -8.73 1.45 -10.34
C GLN A 84 -7.32 1.71 -10.92
N GLN A 85 -6.27 1.44 -10.14
CA GLN A 85 -4.87 1.55 -10.57
C GLN A 85 -4.52 0.58 -11.72
N LEU A 86 -5.22 -0.55 -11.83
CA LEU A 86 -5.02 -1.53 -12.89
C LEU A 86 -5.62 -1.08 -14.23
N PHE A 87 -6.77 -0.40 -14.19
CA PHE A 87 -7.57 -0.05 -15.37
C PHE A 87 -7.37 1.38 -15.86
N SER A 88 -6.85 2.26 -14.99
CA SER A 88 -6.46 3.61 -15.33
C SER A 88 -4.94 3.75 -15.26
N PRO A 89 -4.18 3.18 -16.22
CA PRO A 89 -2.77 3.49 -16.37
C PRO A 89 -2.63 4.86 -17.05
N ASN A 90 -3.04 5.93 -16.37
CA ASN A 90 -2.75 7.32 -16.71
C ASN A 90 -2.69 8.07 -15.37
N THR A 91 -1.54 8.47 -14.85
CA THR A 91 -0.37 9.00 -15.57
C THR A 91 0.92 8.19 -15.34
N GLN A 92 1.59 7.83 -16.44
CA GLN A 92 3.03 7.61 -16.49
C GLN A 92 3.78 8.96 -16.34
N GLY A 93 3.42 9.67 -15.27
CA GLY A 93 3.90 10.97 -14.89
C GLY A 93 3.50 11.14 -13.43
N SER A 94 4.45 10.87 -12.54
CA SER A 94 4.48 11.45 -11.20
C SER A 94 3.12 11.46 -10.47
N HIS A 95 2.51 10.29 -10.22
CA HIS A 95 1.61 10.23 -9.07
C HIS A 95 2.48 10.28 -7.82
N ASN A 96 2.78 11.52 -7.39
CA ASN A 96 3.17 11.74 -6.01
C ASN A 96 1.97 11.24 -5.20
N PRO A 97 2.12 10.20 -4.37
CA PRO A 97 1.02 9.76 -3.52
C PRO A 97 0.50 10.98 -2.76
N THR A 98 -0.82 11.16 -2.75
CA THR A 98 -1.42 12.26 -2.00
C THR A 98 -1.29 11.90 -0.53
N VAL A 99 -0.36 12.57 0.17
CA VAL A 99 -0.10 12.33 1.59
C VAL A 99 -0.56 13.53 2.40
N VAL A 100 -1.35 13.27 3.44
CA VAL A 100 -1.85 14.32 4.34
C VAL A 100 -1.44 14.03 5.78
N ALA A 101 -1.01 15.06 6.49
CA ALA A 101 -0.87 15.02 7.94
C ALA A 101 -2.16 15.53 8.59
N VAL A 102 -2.70 14.78 9.54
CA VAL A 102 -3.86 15.17 10.32
C VAL A 102 -3.47 15.25 11.79
N GLY A 103 -3.81 16.36 12.45
CA GLY A 103 -3.41 16.65 13.84
C GLY A 103 -1.91 16.91 13.96
N ASN A 104 -1.30 16.42 15.04
CA ASN A 104 0.13 16.66 15.38
C ASN A 104 1.09 15.75 14.59
N SER A 105 0.69 15.29 13.42
CA SER A 105 1.40 14.31 12.61
C SER A 105 2.33 15.00 11.61
N VAL A 106 3.35 14.31 11.11
CA VAL A 106 4.36 14.86 10.20
C VAL A 106 4.37 14.11 8.89
N VAL A 107 4.47 14.83 7.78
CA VAL A 107 4.69 14.27 6.46
C VAL A 107 5.94 14.93 5.88
N THR A 108 6.89 14.12 5.42
CA THR A 108 7.99 14.60 4.58
C THR A 108 7.74 14.16 3.14
N ALA A 109 8.01 15.04 2.18
CA ALA A 109 7.88 14.74 0.74
C ALA A 109 9.03 15.44 0.01
N ARG A 110 10.26 15.01 0.29
CA ARG A 110 11.49 15.56 -0.30
C ARG A 110 11.73 14.91 -1.65
N GLU A 111 12.15 15.68 -2.64
CA GLU A 111 12.65 15.16 -3.90
C GLU A 111 14.16 15.35 -3.96
N ILE A 112 14.89 14.23 -4.07
CA ILE A 112 16.35 14.20 -4.07
C ILE A 112 16.79 13.50 -5.34
N THR A 113 17.35 14.26 -6.26
CA THR A 113 17.71 13.77 -7.59
C THR A 113 19.17 14.02 -7.88
N ASN A 114 19.80 13.16 -8.69
CA ASN A 114 21.12 13.41 -9.26
C ASN A 114 22.23 13.65 -8.20
N ILE A 115 22.26 12.80 -7.17
CA ILE A 115 23.27 12.90 -6.11
C ILE A 115 24.40 11.90 -6.32
N LYS A 116 25.63 12.34 -6.07
CA LYS A 116 26.80 11.46 -5.91
C LYS A 116 27.41 11.75 -4.56
N ALA A 117 27.35 10.80 -3.63
CA ALA A 117 27.82 11.02 -2.28
C ALA A 117 28.47 9.76 -1.71
N LYS A 118 29.37 9.93 -0.75
CA LYS A 118 29.96 8.80 -0.04
C LYS A 118 28.93 8.12 0.87
N SER A 119 28.13 8.89 1.59
CA SER A 119 27.05 8.38 2.44
C SER A 119 25.85 9.32 2.40
N LEU A 120 24.65 8.78 2.60
CA LEU A 120 23.39 9.52 2.69
C LEU A 120 22.74 9.24 4.05
N CYS A 121 22.55 10.27 4.88
CA CYS A 121 21.86 10.13 6.16
C CYS A 121 20.64 11.05 6.19
N MET A 122 19.47 10.49 6.48
CA MET A 122 18.23 11.22 6.71
C MET A 122 17.69 10.88 8.09
N LYS A 123 17.65 11.91 8.93
CA LYS A 123 17.11 11.81 10.28
C LYS A 123 15.87 12.68 10.42
N ILE A 124 14.81 12.11 10.98
CA ILE A 124 13.59 12.83 11.35
C ILE A 124 13.40 12.65 12.85
N GLU A 125 13.33 13.76 13.58
CA GLU A 125 13.06 13.76 15.02
C GLU A 125 11.83 14.62 15.28
N THR A 126 10.84 14.03 15.94
CA THR A 126 9.56 14.69 16.23
C THR A 126 9.15 14.41 17.66
N VAL A 127 8.36 15.30 18.24
CA VAL A 127 7.78 15.13 19.57
C VAL A 127 6.27 15.06 19.43
N SER A 128 5.65 13.97 19.87
CA SER A 128 4.20 13.82 19.91
C SER A 128 3.66 14.30 21.25
N ASP A 129 2.74 15.28 21.20
CA ASP A 129 1.94 15.69 22.36
C ASP A 129 0.55 15.02 22.28
N PRO A 130 0.21 14.10 23.19
CA PRO A 130 -1.11 13.47 23.21
C PRO A 130 -2.25 14.43 23.62
N GLY A 131 -1.95 15.62 24.15
CA GLY A 131 -2.95 16.59 24.63
C GLY A 131 -3.55 17.50 23.54
N SER A 132 -2.93 17.59 22.36
CA SER A 132 -3.39 18.45 21.26
C SER A 132 -4.28 17.65 20.29
N CYS A 133 -5.47 17.28 20.73
CA CYS A 133 -6.54 16.88 19.81
C CYS A 133 -7.25 18.16 19.33
N GLN A 134 -6.75 18.83 18.29
CA GLN A 134 -7.61 19.78 17.58
C GLN A 134 -8.66 18.98 16.79
N SER A 135 -9.86 18.91 17.37
CA SER A 135 -11.10 18.58 16.68
C SER A 135 -11.45 19.72 15.72
N GLY A 136 -10.75 19.78 14.59
CA GLY A 136 -11.11 20.64 13.47
C GLY A 136 -12.08 19.88 12.57
N ASN A 137 -13.36 20.22 12.63
CA ASN A 137 -14.39 19.67 11.76
C ASN A 137 -14.14 20.18 10.32
N VAL A 138 -13.35 19.47 9.51
CA VAL A 138 -13.15 19.81 8.10
C VAL A 138 -14.34 19.30 7.30
N ILE A 139 -15.42 20.08 7.31
CA ILE A 139 -16.48 19.99 6.31
C ILE A 139 -15.93 20.58 5.02
N GLY A 140 -15.45 19.72 4.14
CA GLY A 140 -15.01 20.06 2.80
C GLY A 140 -14.47 18.81 2.13
N LYS A 141 -15.07 18.40 1.00
CA LYS A 141 -14.74 17.21 0.18
C LYS A 141 -13.30 16.72 0.43
N VAL A 142 -13.15 15.70 1.28
CA VAL A 142 -11.87 15.02 1.47
C VAL A 142 -11.62 14.28 0.17
N LEU A 143 -10.76 14.83 -0.69
CA LEU A 143 -10.04 14.02 -1.67
C LEU A 143 -9.39 12.89 -0.88
N GLN A 144 -9.82 11.66 -1.13
CA GLN A 144 -9.32 10.47 -0.46
C GLN A 144 -7.81 10.40 -0.71
N ALA A 145 -7.03 10.85 0.27
CA ALA A 145 -5.58 10.80 0.22
C ALA A 145 -5.12 9.34 0.21
N ASP A 146 -4.10 9.03 -0.58
CA ASP A 146 -3.53 7.69 -0.67
C ASP A 146 -2.97 7.23 0.69
N TYR A 147 -2.43 8.18 1.46
CA TYR A 147 -1.94 7.95 2.81
C TYR A 147 -2.26 9.13 3.73
N SER A 148 -2.57 8.84 4.99
CA SER A 148 -2.80 9.87 6.01
C SER A 148 -2.10 9.54 7.32
N ALA A 149 -1.35 10.52 7.84
CA ALA A 149 -0.68 10.43 9.13
C ALA A 149 -1.62 10.94 10.22
N HIS A 150 -1.85 10.15 11.26
CA HIS A 150 -2.76 10.43 12.37
C HIS A 150 -2.08 10.16 13.71
N GLY A 151 -2.55 10.81 14.77
CA GLY A 151 -2.13 10.49 16.13
C GLY A 151 -0.66 10.80 16.43
N GLY A 152 -0.07 11.78 15.75
CA GLY A 152 1.34 12.13 15.94
C GLY A 152 2.30 11.19 15.23
N SER A 153 1.85 10.51 14.17
CA SER A 153 2.70 9.65 13.35
C SER A 153 3.45 10.43 12.28
N VAL A 154 4.48 9.79 11.71
CA VAL A 154 5.32 10.36 10.66
C VAL A 154 5.16 9.53 9.39
N ILE A 155 4.90 10.16 8.25
CA ILE A 155 5.02 9.54 6.92
C ILE A 155 6.20 10.17 6.19
N CYS A 156 7.08 9.32 5.67
CA CYS A 156 8.15 9.72 4.76
C CYS A 156 7.74 9.36 3.33
N ALA A 157 7.33 10.36 2.56
CA ALA A 157 7.02 10.27 1.13
C ALA A 157 8.14 10.86 0.27
N ASP A 158 9.38 10.74 0.75
CA ASP A 158 10.56 11.24 0.07
C ASP A 158 10.86 10.38 -1.17
N ARG A 159 11.25 11.05 -2.25
CA ARG A 159 11.61 10.45 -3.54
C ARG A 159 13.10 10.67 -3.80
N ILE A 160 13.82 9.59 -4.04
CA ILE A 160 15.24 9.63 -4.39
C ILE A 160 15.40 9.03 -5.78
N SER A 161 15.95 9.78 -6.73
CA SER A 161 16.25 9.29 -8.08
C SER A 161 17.68 9.65 -8.50
N ASP A 162 18.24 8.88 -9.43
CA ASP A 162 19.54 9.16 -10.03
C ASP A 162 20.66 9.36 -8.99
N ALA A 163 20.65 8.54 -7.94
CA ALA A 163 21.56 8.63 -6.81
C ALA A 163 22.68 7.57 -6.89
N THR A 164 23.93 7.97 -6.66
CA THR A 164 25.08 7.09 -6.47
C THR A 164 25.62 7.30 -5.06
N ILE A 165 25.50 6.28 -4.20
CA ILE A 165 25.99 6.31 -2.82
C ILE A 165 27.06 5.23 -2.63
N ASP A 166 28.27 5.62 -2.25
CA ASP A 166 29.42 4.71 -2.27
C ASP A 166 29.56 3.82 -1.01
N ALA A 167 29.04 4.26 0.13
CA ALA A 167 29.19 3.58 1.43
C ALA A 167 27.84 3.29 2.08
N ASP A 168 27.24 4.25 2.78
CA ASP A 168 26.12 3.98 3.68
C ASP A 168 24.90 4.85 3.36
N VAL A 169 23.72 4.25 3.49
CA VAL A 169 22.44 4.96 3.47
C VAL A 169 21.73 4.70 4.80
N ASP A 170 21.55 5.76 5.60
CA ASP A 170 20.88 5.73 6.90
C ASP A 170 19.57 6.54 6.86
N PHE A 171 18.48 5.89 7.25
CA PHE A 171 17.18 6.54 7.42
C PHE A 171 16.71 6.26 8.84
N SER A 172 16.61 7.30 9.67
CA SER A 172 16.17 7.18 11.04
C SER A 172 15.00 8.13 11.33
N VAL A 173 13.97 7.59 11.97
CA VAL A 173 12.82 8.35 12.44
C VAL A 173 12.70 8.11 13.94
N SER A 174 12.68 9.19 14.71
CA SER A 174 12.50 9.18 16.15
C SER A 174 11.28 10.03 16.50
N VAL A 175 10.31 9.40 17.18
CA VAL A 175 9.14 10.08 17.71
C VAL A 175 9.20 9.98 19.23
N GLN A 176 9.46 11.10 19.90
CA GLN A 176 9.48 11.18 21.35
C GLN A 176 8.10 11.57 21.86
N THR A 177 7.61 10.93 22.91
CA THR A 177 6.39 11.39 23.59
C THR A 177 6.73 12.55 24.52
N SER A 178 5.93 13.61 24.48
CA SER A 178 6.05 14.73 25.41
C SER A 178 5.82 14.24 26.84
N GLN A 179 6.85 14.29 27.69
CA GLN A 179 6.71 14.09 29.13
C GLN A 179 6.15 15.36 29.77
N VAL A 180 4.89 15.69 29.50
CA VAL A 180 4.15 16.56 30.41
C VAL A 180 3.79 15.71 31.62
N TYR A 181 4.42 15.99 32.76
CA TYR A 181 4.08 15.39 34.04
C TYR A 181 2.65 15.80 34.43
N ALA A 182 1.66 15.06 33.95
CA ALA A 182 0.30 15.10 34.47
C ALA A 182 0.12 13.84 35.31
N GLY A 183 0.11 14.03 36.62
CA GLY A 183 -0.10 12.94 37.56
C GLY A 183 -1.40 12.17 37.28
N ARG A 184 -1.29 10.85 37.49
CA ARG A 184 -2.33 9.84 37.76
C ARG A 184 -3.03 9.10 36.58
N ILE A 185 -2.64 7.82 36.55
CA ILE A 185 -3.44 6.56 36.45
C ILE A 185 -3.59 5.90 35.06
N LEU A 186 -2.94 4.71 34.97
CA LEU A 186 -3.29 3.44 34.28
C LEU A 186 -3.92 3.56 32.88
N THR A 187 -3.39 2.99 31.80
CA THR A 187 -2.94 1.60 31.61
C THR A 187 -1.94 1.53 30.45
N THR A 188 -0.89 0.73 30.59
CA THR A 188 0.04 0.37 29.50
C THR A 188 -0.70 -0.41 28.41
N SER A 189 -1.03 0.26 27.31
CA SER A 189 -1.31 -0.38 26.03
C SER A 189 -0.05 -0.27 25.18
N ASN A 190 0.67 -1.38 25.04
CA ASN A 190 1.79 -1.48 24.11
C ASN A 190 1.24 -1.45 22.68
N CYS A 191 1.33 -0.31 22.01
CA CYS A 191 1.18 -0.26 20.56
C CYS A 191 2.52 -0.62 19.90
N SER A 192 2.72 -1.91 19.67
CA SER A 192 3.75 -2.40 18.76
C SER A 192 3.41 -1.97 17.32
N LEU A 193 4.12 -0.98 16.78
CA LEU A 193 4.05 -0.62 15.36
C LEU A 193 5.03 -1.50 14.57
N ASN A 194 4.48 -2.47 13.84
CA ASN A 194 5.19 -3.17 12.78
C ASN A 194 5.39 -2.18 11.61
N THR A 195 6.52 -1.49 11.57
CA THR A 195 6.91 -0.68 10.42
C THR A 195 7.38 -1.62 9.30
N VAL A 196 6.52 -1.86 8.32
CA VAL A 196 6.91 -2.48 7.05
C VAL A 196 7.53 -1.38 6.18
N MET A 197 8.86 -1.29 6.17
CA MET A 197 9.58 -0.54 5.14
C MET A 197 9.40 -1.29 3.80
N ARG A 198 8.68 -0.70 2.84
CA ARG A 198 8.73 -1.15 1.44
C ARG A 198 9.76 -0.30 0.69
N VAL A 199 10.91 -0.90 0.45
CA VAL A 199 11.91 -0.38 -0.49
C VAL A 199 11.52 -0.88 -1.88
N SER A 200 11.08 0.01 -2.76
CA SER A 200 10.90 -0.30 -4.18
C SER A 200 12.20 0.06 -4.91
N ILE A 201 12.98 -0.96 -5.29
CA ILE A 201 14.15 -0.79 -6.16
C ILE A 201 13.65 -0.85 -7.61
N PRO A 202 13.80 0.20 -8.43
CA PRO A 202 13.58 0.07 -9.86
C PRO A 202 14.68 -0.81 -10.45
N GLN A 203 14.29 -1.92 -11.09
CA GLN A 203 15.23 -2.69 -11.92
C GLN A 203 15.59 -1.85 -13.14
N SER A 204 16.89 -1.58 -13.32
CA SER A 204 17.46 -1.03 -14.55
C SER A 204 17.68 -2.17 -15.55
N ASP A 205 17.29 -1.94 -16.81
CA ASP A 205 17.53 -2.81 -17.97
C ASP A 205 19.02 -3.17 -18.16
#